data_AF-A0A1H7CRK8-F1
#
_entry.id   AF-A0A1H7CRK8-F1
#
_cell.length_a   1.000
_cell.length_b   1.000
_cell.length_c   1.000
_cell.angle_alpha   90.00
_cell.angle_beta   90.00
_cell.angle_gamma   90.00
#
_symmetry.space_group_name_H-M   'P 1'
#
loop_
_entity.id
_entity.type
_entity.pdbx_description
1 polymer ?
#
loop_
_entity_poly.entity_id
_entity_poly.type
_entity_poly.pdbx_seq_one_letter_code
_entity_poly.pdbx_strand_id
1 'polypeptide(L)' 'MTGRDGPEDPTRAAERLAAMTSRADGTAYLSDWPARDLRELAASLGLRGLGGLRKAELVERVVERTIGYRLASTAVRQR' A
#
# COMPACT_ATOMS: atom_id res chain seq x y z
N MET A 1 15.08 -14.42 -19.75
CA MET A 1 14.83 -12.97 -19.72
C MET A 1 13.77 -12.71 -18.66
N THR A 2 14.16 -12.62 -17.38
CA THR A 2 13.21 -12.31 -16.28
C THR A 2 13.91 -11.42 -15.26
N GLY A 3 14.19 -10.18 -15.68
CA GLY A 3 14.64 -9.12 -14.79
C GLY A 3 13.42 -8.43 -14.17
N ARG A 4 12.99 -8.91 -13.01
CA ARG A 4 12.17 -8.15 -12.06
C ARG A 4 12.54 -8.63 -10.65
N ASP A 5 13.69 -8.23 -10.16
CA ASP A 5 14.02 -8.37 -8.74
C ASP A 5 14.95 -7.21 -8.33
N GLY A 6 14.47 -6.00 -8.59
CA GLY A 6 14.83 -4.87 -7.74
C GLY A 6 13.58 -4.59 -6.90
N PRO A 7 13.70 -4.41 -5.57
CA PRO A 7 12.55 -3.99 -4.77
C PRO A 7 12.02 -2.70 -5.41
N GLU A 8 10.75 -2.66 -5.83
CA GLU A 8 10.13 -1.38 -6.18
C GLU A 8 10.30 -0.50 -4.95
N ASP A 9 11.00 0.64 -5.10
CA ASP A 9 11.25 1.56 -3.99
C ASP A 9 9.94 1.78 -3.22
N PRO A 10 9.92 1.53 -1.90
CA PRO A 10 8.68 1.60 -1.13
C PRO A 10 8.06 3.00 -1.21
N THR A 11 8.89 4.03 -1.35
CA THR A 11 8.45 5.41 -1.60
C THR A 11 7.71 5.54 -2.94
N ARG A 12 8.24 4.99 -4.04
CA ARG A 12 7.60 5.05 -5.36
C ARG A 12 6.30 4.27 -5.39
N ALA A 13 6.26 3.11 -4.74
CA ALA A 13 5.03 2.32 -4.62
C ALA A 13 3.95 3.05 -3.82
N ALA A 14 4.34 3.75 -2.74
CA ALA A 14 3.43 4.61 -1.99
C ALA A 14 2.87 5.77 -2.82
N GLU A 15 3.69 6.44 -3.63
CA GLU A 15 3.22 7.49 -4.56
C GLU A 15 2.24 6.94 -5.59
N ARG A 16 2.53 5.76 -6.15
CA ARG A 16 1.65 5.08 -7.11
C ARG A 16 0.31 4.72 -6.49
N LEU A 17 0.32 4.18 -5.28
CA LEU A 17 -0.88 3.89 -4.48
C LEU A 17 -1.67 5.18 -4.17
N ALA A 18 -0.98 6.28 -3.84
CA ALA A 18 -1.62 7.56 -3.57
C ALA A 18 -2.30 8.17 -4.82
N ALA A 19 -1.78 7.85 -6.02
CA ALA A 19 -2.40 8.23 -7.29
C ALA A 19 -3.65 7.40 -7.63
N MET A 20 -3.79 6.19 -7.06
CA MET A 20 -4.96 5.34 -7.28
C MET A 20 -6.20 5.90 -6.55
N THR A 21 -7.35 5.79 -7.21
CA THR A 21 -8.63 6.31 -6.72
C THR A 21 -9.50 5.25 -6.04
N SER A 22 -9.12 3.98 -6.18
CA SER A 22 -9.90 2.82 -5.72
C SER A 22 -9.04 1.87 -4.91
N ARG A 23 -9.59 1.39 -3.78
CA ARG A 23 -8.93 0.38 -2.96
C ARG A 23 -8.73 -0.93 -3.71
N ALA A 24 -9.64 -1.29 -4.61
CA ALA A 24 -9.55 -2.50 -5.42
C ALA A 24 -8.29 -2.50 -6.32
N ASP A 25 -7.99 -1.38 -6.98
CA ASP A 25 -6.77 -1.21 -7.78
C ASP A 25 -5.51 -1.32 -6.91
N GLY A 26 -5.50 -0.68 -5.74
CA GLY A 26 -4.40 -0.80 -4.78
C GLY A 26 -4.18 -2.24 -4.30
N THR A 27 -5.26 -2.94 -3.99
CA THR A 27 -5.21 -4.35 -3.59
C THR A 27 -4.71 -5.24 -4.72
N ALA A 28 -5.17 -5.03 -5.96
CA ALA A 28 -4.71 -5.79 -7.11
C ALA A 28 -3.22 -5.58 -7.38
N TYR A 29 -2.75 -4.34 -7.33
CA TYR A 29 -1.34 -3.99 -7.49
C TYR A 29 -0.45 -4.66 -6.44
N LEU A 30 -0.87 -4.66 -5.17
CA LEU A 30 -0.13 -5.25 -4.06
C LEU A 30 -0.32 -6.77 -3.93
N SER A 31 -1.30 -7.36 -4.62
CA SER A 31 -1.56 -8.81 -4.55
C SER A 31 -0.46 -9.63 -5.21
N ASP A 32 0.28 -9.06 -6.16
CA ASP A 32 1.45 -9.70 -6.79
C ASP A 32 2.70 -9.62 -5.90
N TRP A 33 2.72 -8.72 -4.92
CA TRP A 33 3.92 -8.42 -4.12
C TRP A 33 4.22 -9.49 -3.05
N PRO A 34 5.50 -9.72 -2.72
CA PRO A 34 5.87 -10.59 -1.61
C PRO A 34 5.51 -9.96 -0.26
N ALA A 35 5.25 -10.81 0.75
CA ALA A 35 4.93 -10.33 2.10
C ALA A 35 6.09 -9.60 2.79
N ARG A 36 7.34 -9.75 2.31
CA ARG A 36 8.49 -8.97 2.80
C ARG A 36 8.39 -7.51 2.31
N ASP A 37 8.18 -7.30 1.01
CA ASP A 37 8.14 -5.97 0.39
C ASP A 37 6.91 -5.19 0.86
N LEU A 38 5.79 -5.88 1.10
CA LEU A 38 4.62 -5.27 1.74
C LEU A 38 4.92 -4.75 3.15
N ARG A 39 5.75 -5.45 3.93
CA ARG A 39 6.15 -5.00 5.27
C ARG A 39 7.11 -3.81 5.19
N GLU A 40 8.04 -3.83 4.24
CA GLU A 40 8.97 -2.70 4.02
C GLU A 40 8.22 -1.45 3.54
N LEU A 41 7.29 -1.60 2.61
CA LEU A 41 6.39 -0.53 2.18
C LEU A 41 5.59 0.01 3.36
N ALA A 42 5.00 -0.86 4.16
CA ALA A 42 4.23 -0.44 5.31
C ALA A 42 5.10 0.27 6.37
N ALA A 43 6.33 -0.19 6.60
CA ALA A 43 7.29 0.49 7.47
C ALA A 43 7.66 1.88 6.95
N SER A 44 7.85 2.04 5.63
CA SER A 44 8.09 3.33 4.97
C SER A 44 6.91 4.30 5.13
N LEU A 45 5.69 3.77 5.12
CA LEU A 45 4.46 4.52 5.44
C LEU A 45 4.29 4.85 6.95
N GLY A 46 5.24 4.42 7.79
CA GLY A 46 5.22 4.60 9.24
C GLY A 46 4.32 3.62 9.98
N LEU A 47 3.81 2.58 9.32
CA LEU A 47 3.01 1.52 9.95
C LEU A 47 3.96 0.57 10.71
N ARG A 48 3.74 0.41 12.02
CA ARG A 48 4.51 -0.49 12.89
C ARG A 48 3.62 -1.59 13.44
N GLY A 49 4.23 -2.69 13.90
CA GLY A 49 3.52 -3.80 14.54
C GLY A 49 2.89 -4.81 13.57
N LEU A 50 3.38 -4.88 12.33
CA LEU A 50 2.81 -5.73 11.28
C LEU A 50 3.47 -7.12 11.16
N GLY A 51 4.31 -7.49 12.13
CA GLY A 51 5.10 -8.73 12.11
C GLY A 51 4.26 -10.02 12.11
N GLY A 52 3.05 -9.98 12.69
CA GLY A 52 2.14 -11.13 12.78
C GLY A 52 1.01 -11.15 11.75
N LEU A 53 0.92 -10.13 10.88
CA LEU A 53 -0.19 -10.02 9.94
C LEU A 53 0.01 -10.90 8.70
N ARG A 54 -1.11 -11.40 8.17
CA ARG A 54 -1.13 -12.11 6.89
C ARG A 54 -0.88 -11.15 5.73
N LYS A 55 -0.48 -11.69 4.57
CA LYS A 55 -0.30 -10.91 3.33
C LYS A 55 -1.54 -10.06 3.01
N ALA A 56 -2.74 -10.67 3.05
CA ALA A 56 -3.98 -9.95 2.80
C ALA A 56 -4.17 -8.75 3.75
N GLU A 57 -3.93 -8.95 5.04
CA GLU A 57 -4.04 -7.88 6.04
C GLU A 57 -3.01 -6.77 5.84
N LEU A 58 -1.77 -7.11 5.44
CA LEU A 58 -0.76 -6.12 5.09
C LEU A 58 -1.22 -5.25 3.91
N VAL A 59 -1.76 -5.88 2.87
CA VAL A 59 -2.31 -5.17 1.71
C VAL A 59 -3.43 -4.24 2.12
N GLU A 60 -4.39 -4.72 2.91
CA GLU A 60 -5.52 -3.90 3.38
C GLU A 60 -5.05 -2.68 4.18
N ARG A 61 -4.09 -2.85 5.11
CA ARG A 61 -3.55 -1.75 5.93
C ARG A 61 -2.82 -0.70 5.10
N VAL A 62 -2.02 -1.13 4.12
CA VAL A 62 -1.30 -0.23 3.22
C VAL A 62 -2.29 0.58 2.36
N VAL A 63 -3.30 -0.08 1.80
CA VAL A 63 -4.34 0.55 0.97
C VAL A 63 -5.20 1.50 1.80
N GLU A 64 -5.58 1.12 3.00
CA GLU A 64 -6.34 1.97 3.92
C GLU A 64 -5.56 3.23 4.30
N ARG A 65 -4.27 3.10 4.62
CA ARG A 65 -3.41 4.22 5.00
C ARG A 65 -3.20 5.23 3.86
N THR A 66 -3.12 4.76 2.62
CA THR A 66 -2.83 5.57 1.43
C THR A 66 -4.12 6.11 0.78
N ILE A 67 -5.01 5.22 0.35
CA ILE A 67 -6.23 5.54 -0.40
C ILE A 67 -7.38 5.86 0.57
N GLY A 68 -7.53 5.09 1.65
CA GLY A 68 -8.60 5.26 2.64
C GLY A 68 -8.52 6.61 3.36
N TYR A 69 -7.34 7.01 3.81
CA TYR A 69 -7.12 8.30 4.46
C TYR A 69 -7.47 9.49 3.55
N ARG A 70 -7.14 9.39 2.24
CA ARG A 70 -7.48 10.43 1.27
C ARG A 70 -8.98 10.51 1.05
N LEU A 71 -9.67 9.39 0.84
CA LEU A 71 -11.12 9.36 0.64
C LEU A 71 -11.88 9.93 1.86
N ALA A 72 -11.43 9.61 3.07
CA ALA A 72 -11.97 10.21 4.29
C ALA A 72 -11.68 11.72 4.37
N SER A 73 -10.44 12.13 4.05
CA SER A 73 -10.02 13.54 4.11
C SER A 73 -10.66 14.40 3.02
N THR A 74 -10.89 13.87 1.81
CA THR A 74 -11.59 14.58 0.73
C THR A 74 -13.09 14.65 0.96
N ALA A 75 -13.69 13.66 1.64
CA ALA A 75 -15.08 13.72 2.06
C ALA A 75 -15.32 14.82 3.11
N VAL A 76 -14.34 15.10 3.99
CA VAL A 76 -14.44 16.17 5.00
C VAL A 76 -14.43 17.57 4.37
N ARG A 77 -13.83 17.76 3.19
CA ARG A 77 -13.75 19.08 2.52
C ARG A 77 -15.00 19.45 1.70
N GLN A 78 -15.99 18.56 1.60
CA GLN A 78 -17.23 18.80 0.85
C GLN A 78 -18.45 19.12 1.74
N ARG A 79 -18.25 19.79 2.87
CA ARG A 79 -19.35 20.27 3.71
C ARG A 79 -19.24 21.76 3.99
#